data_AF-A0A355RJC9-F1
#
_entry.id   AF-A0A355RJC9-F1
#
_cell.length_a   1.000
_cell.length_b   1.000
_cell.length_c   1.000
_cell.angle_alpha   90.00
_cell.angle_beta   90.00
_cell.angle_gamma   90.00
#
_symmetry.space_group_name_H-M   'P 1'
#
loop_
_entity.id
_entity.type
_entity.pdbx_description
1 polymer ?
#
loop_
_entity_poly.entity_id
_entity_poly.type
_entity_poly.pdbx_seq_one_letter_code
_entity_poly.pdbx_strand_id
1 'polypeptide(L)'
;MAQRSKINLATDELHNLSFDAFDEAINPGSDWHDFDAVVEDAISRRSFLGGVIAMGSVAGLSAATTALTPVYVHAATSRFGFEAVSISTKDTVVVPKGYNWHVATRWGDPLFS
;
A
#
# COMPACT_ATOMS: atom_id res chain seq x y z
N MET A 1 -18.17 -18.11 32.08
CA MET A 1 -16.77 -18.01 31.60
C MET A 1 -16.61 -16.59 31.08
N ALA A 2 -16.12 -15.67 31.90
CA ALA A 2 -16.09 -14.24 31.58
C ALA A 2 -14.91 -13.93 30.65
N GLN A 3 -15.20 -13.54 29.42
CA GLN A 3 -14.21 -13.11 28.43
C GLN A 3 -13.61 -11.78 28.90
N ARG A 4 -12.36 -11.81 29.34
CA ARG A 4 -11.62 -10.60 29.71
C ARG A 4 -11.19 -9.86 28.44
N SER A 5 -11.92 -8.81 28.09
CA SER A 5 -11.42 -7.76 27.18
C SER A 5 -10.10 -7.20 27.75
N LYS A 6 -9.16 -6.83 26.87
CA LYS A 6 -7.90 -6.17 27.25
C LYS A 6 -8.13 -4.83 27.95
N ILE A 7 -9.33 -4.27 27.84
CA ILE A 7 -9.72 -3.04 28.50
C ILE A 7 -10.53 -3.43 29.75
N ASN A 8 -10.12 -2.95 30.93
CA ASN A 8 -10.77 -3.27 32.22
C ASN A 8 -12.14 -2.57 32.37
N LEU A 9 -13.03 -2.69 31.38
CA LEU A 9 -14.37 -2.12 31.42
C LEU A 9 -15.36 -3.15 31.97
N ALA A 10 -16.30 -2.69 32.80
CA ALA A 10 -17.43 -3.49 33.22
C ALA A 10 -18.41 -3.69 32.04
N THR A 11 -19.16 -4.79 32.04
CA THR A 11 -20.14 -5.10 30.99
C THR A 11 -21.18 -3.99 30.78
N ASP A 12 -21.52 -3.27 31.85
CA ASP A 12 -22.44 -2.12 31.81
C ASP A 12 -21.87 -0.92 31.02
N GLU A 13 -20.54 -0.74 31.03
CA GLU A 13 -19.89 0.35 30.30
C GLU A 13 -19.74 0.06 28.80
N LEU A 14 -19.70 -1.21 28.40
CA LEU A 14 -19.64 -1.61 26.99
C LEU A 14 -20.92 -1.21 26.23
N HIS A 15 -22.08 -1.20 26.89
CA HIS A 15 -23.35 -0.86 26.26
C HIS A 15 -23.52 0.64 25.94
N ASN A 16 -22.67 1.49 26.51
CA ASN A 16 -22.67 2.94 26.28
C ASN A 16 -21.59 3.38 25.27
N LEU A 17 -20.85 2.45 24.68
CA LEU A 17 -19.83 2.73 23.67
C LEU A 17 -20.46 2.91 22.28
N SER A 18 -19.81 3.71 21.43
CA SER A 18 -20.10 3.70 20.00
C SER A 18 -19.75 2.34 19.40
N PHE A 19 -20.35 2.00 18.26
CA PHE A 19 -20.09 0.75 17.57
C PHE A 19 -18.59 0.48 17.37
N ASP A 20 -17.84 1.49 16.90
CA ASP A 20 -16.39 1.39 16.70
C ASP A 20 -15.62 1.15 18.01
N ALA A 21 -16.01 1.84 19.10
CA ALA A 21 -15.34 1.69 20.40
C ALA A 21 -15.66 0.34 21.07
N PHE A 22 -16.86 -0.19 20.85
CA PHE A 22 -17.25 -1.52 21.30
C PHE A 22 -16.50 -2.61 20.54
N ASP A 23 -16.36 -2.46 19.21
CA ASP A 23 -15.59 -3.39 18.37
C ASP A 23 -14.12 -3.43 18.80
N GLU A 24 -13.48 -2.28 18.97
CA GLU A 24 -12.09 -2.18 19.45
C GLU A 24 -11.90 -2.77 20.86
N ALA A 25 -12.91 -2.66 21.74
CA ALA A 25 -12.85 -3.25 23.06
C ALA A 25 -12.88 -4.78 23.06
N ILE A 26 -13.56 -5.40 22.09
CA ILE A 26 -13.73 -6.86 22.01
C ILE A 26 -12.69 -7.50 21.09
N ASN A 27 -12.33 -6.81 20.01
CA ASN A 27 -11.40 -7.22 18.98
C ASN A 27 -10.34 -6.13 18.77
N PRO A 28 -9.47 -5.90 19.77
CA PRO A 28 -8.44 -4.88 19.63
C PRO A 28 -7.52 -5.23 18.46
N GLY A 29 -7.12 -4.21 17.71
CA GLY A 29 -6.14 -4.34 16.63
C GLY A 29 -4.83 -4.99 17.13
N SER A 30 -4.03 -5.53 16.21
CA SER A 30 -2.67 -5.95 16.56
C SER A 30 -1.85 -4.71 16.95
N ASP A 31 -1.05 -4.82 18.02
CA ASP A 31 -0.18 -3.72 18.49
C ASP A 31 0.91 -3.33 17.46
N TRP A 32 1.07 -4.13 16.41
CA TRP A 32 2.02 -3.94 15.33
C TRP A 32 1.33 -4.19 13.99
N HIS A 33 1.51 -3.27 13.04
CA HIS A 33 1.07 -3.43 11.67
C HIS A 33 2.25 -3.42 10.70
N ASP A 34 2.15 -4.14 9.58
CA ASP A 34 3.21 -4.16 8.56
C ASP A 34 3.51 -2.77 7.98
N PHE A 35 2.55 -1.85 8.05
CA PHE A 35 2.75 -0.45 7.67
C PHE A 35 3.70 0.29 8.63
N ASP A 36 3.72 -0.07 9.92
CA ASP A 36 4.65 0.52 10.89
C ASP A 36 6.10 0.19 10.52
N ALA A 37 6.36 -1.00 9.97
CA ALA A 37 7.68 -1.37 9.46
C ALA A 37 8.11 -0.50 8.27
N VAL A 38 7.17 -0.12 7.40
CA VAL A 38 7.43 0.80 6.27
C VAL A 38 7.70 2.22 6.77
N VAL A 39 6.93 2.68 7.76
CA VAL A 39 7.11 4.00 8.37
C VAL A 39 8.45 4.09 9.10
N GLU A 40 8.81 3.08 9.89
CA GLU A 40 10.08 3.02 10.63
C GLU A 40 11.29 3.01 9.68
N ASP A 41 11.25 2.23 8.59
CA ASP A 41 12.31 2.21 7.58
C ASP A 41 12.42 3.56 6.84
N ALA A 42 11.29 4.19 6.50
CA ALA A 42 11.28 5.52 5.88
C ALA A 42 11.85 6.62 6.80
N ILE A 43 11.50 6.59 8.09
CA ILE A 43 12.00 7.54 9.09
C ILE A 43 13.50 7.31 9.36
N SER A 44 13.95 6.05 9.49
CA SER A 44 15.35 5.69 9.72
C SER A 44 16.27 6.25 8.63
N ARG A 45 15.90 6.07 7.35
CA ARG A 45 16.67 6.60 6.21
C ARG A 45 16.76 8.12 6.21
N ARG A 46 15.65 8.82 6.49
CA ARG A 46 15.61 10.29 6.53
C ARG A 46 16.41 10.85 7.71
N SER A 47 16.29 10.21 8.87
CA SER A 47 17.03 10.58 10.07
C SER A 47 18.54 10.38 9.87
N PHE A 48 18.94 9.26 9.26
CA PHE A 48 20.32 8.98 8.88
C PHE A 48 20.87 10.00 7.88
N LEU A 49 20.16 10.27 6.77
CA LEU A 49 20.57 11.25 5.77
C LEU A 49 20.63 12.68 6.34
N GLY A 50 19.66 13.05 7.18
CA GLY A 50 19.68 14.33 7.91
C GLY A 50 20.84 14.43 8.89
N GLY A 51 21.15 13.36 9.62
CA GLY A 51 22.28 13.31 10.55
C GLY A 51 23.64 13.42 9.87
N VAL A 52 23.82 12.76 8.72
CA VAL A 52 25.05 12.87 7.91
C VAL A 52 25.25 14.29 7.36
N ILE A 53 24.16 14.98 6.96
CA ILE A 53 24.21 16.38 6.53
C ILE A 53 24.57 17.30 7.70
N ALA A 54 24.00 17.07 8.89
CA ALA A 54 24.28 17.87 10.09
C ALA A 54 25.74 17.75 10.55
N MET A 55 26.36 16.57 10.41
CA MET A 55 27.75 16.34 10.79
C MET A 55 28.79 16.80 9.73
N GLY A 56 28.37 17.04 8.48
CA GLY A 56 29.25 17.23 7.31
C GLY A 56 28.94 18.49 6.50
N SER A 57 28.78 19.62 7.18
CA SER A 57 28.20 20.89 6.68
C SER A 57 28.89 21.59 5.49
N VAL A 58 29.88 21.01 4.83
CA VAL A 58 30.47 21.56 3.58
C VAL A 58 30.39 20.57 2.40
N ALA A 59 30.49 19.26 2.64
CA ALA A 59 30.33 18.23 1.61
C ALA A 59 28.85 17.80 1.42
N GLY A 60 28.02 17.95 2.46
CA GLY A 60 26.59 17.63 2.40
C GLY A 60 25.79 18.60 1.53
N LEU A 61 26.19 19.88 1.47
CA LEU A 61 25.51 20.89 0.64
C LEU A 61 25.73 20.66 -0.86
N SER A 62 26.94 20.30 -1.28
CA SER A 62 27.26 19.98 -2.69
C SER A 62 26.65 18.65 -3.15
N ALA A 63 26.62 17.65 -2.26
CA ALA A 63 25.87 16.42 -2.49
C ALA A 63 24.34 16.66 -2.51
N ALA A 64 23.81 17.52 -1.64
CA ALA A 64 22.40 17.89 -1.63
C ALA A 64 22.01 18.62 -2.92
N THR A 65 22.81 19.55 -3.44
CA THR A 65 22.52 20.23 -4.72
C THR A 65 22.49 19.28 -5.91
N THR A 66 23.27 18.19 -5.88
CA THR A 66 23.29 17.15 -6.92
C THR A 66 22.21 16.07 -6.72
N ALA A 67 21.72 15.89 -5.48
CA ALA A 67 20.57 15.03 -5.19
C ALA A 67 19.21 15.74 -5.38
N LEU A 68 19.20 17.07 -5.30
CA LEU A 68 18.04 17.94 -5.53
C LEU A 68 17.87 18.34 -6.99
N THR A 69 18.85 18.08 -7.86
CA THR A 69 18.57 18.10 -9.30
C THR A 69 17.52 17.03 -9.55
N PRO A 70 16.32 17.40 -10.03
CA PRO A 70 15.37 16.40 -10.49
C PRO A 70 16.08 15.70 -11.63
N VAL A 71 16.59 14.50 -11.35
CA VAL A 71 16.82 13.53 -12.41
C VAL A 71 15.43 13.38 -12.98
N TYR A 72 15.21 13.97 -14.15
CA TYR A 72 14.17 13.50 -15.03
C TYR A 72 14.51 12.04 -15.24
N VAL A 73 13.99 11.19 -14.37
CA VAL A 73 13.69 9.83 -14.71
C VAL A 73 12.82 10.05 -15.91
N HIS A 74 13.40 9.96 -17.10
CA HIS A 74 12.66 9.58 -18.27
C HIS A 74 11.89 8.38 -17.77
N ALA A 75 10.62 8.60 -17.41
CA ALA A 75 9.71 7.56 -17.00
C ALA A 75 9.89 6.56 -18.12
N ALA A 76 10.59 5.46 -17.80
CA ALA A 76 11.04 4.52 -18.78
C ALA A 76 9.80 4.27 -19.62
N THR A 77 9.86 4.63 -20.90
CA THR A 77 8.78 4.41 -21.86
C THR A 77 8.18 3.08 -21.47
N SER A 78 6.94 3.11 -20.96
CA SER A 78 6.26 2.06 -20.21
C SER A 78 7.03 0.73 -20.13
N ARG A 79 7.35 0.21 -18.92
CA ARG A 79 7.94 -1.14 -18.73
C ARG A 79 7.17 -2.26 -19.44
N PHE A 80 5.96 -1.99 -19.92
CA PHE A 80 5.17 -2.88 -20.74
C PHE A 80 5.55 -2.77 -22.23
N GLY A 81 5.86 -3.90 -22.85
CA GLY A 81 6.18 -4.02 -24.28
C GLY A 81 4.97 -3.90 -25.22
N PHE A 82 3.93 -3.16 -24.84
CA PHE A 82 2.75 -2.92 -25.65
C PHE A 82 2.26 -1.47 -25.53
N GLU A 83 1.56 -1.00 -26.57
CA GLU A 83 0.93 0.33 -26.59
C GLU A 83 -0.31 0.34 -25.68
N ALA A 84 -0.43 1.35 -24.83
CA ALA A 84 -1.56 1.49 -23.92
C ALA A 84 -2.89 1.56 -24.69
N VAL A 85 -3.91 0.86 -24.19
CA VAL A 85 -5.26 0.82 -24.77
C VAL A 85 -6.12 1.90 -24.13
N SER A 86 -6.93 2.60 -24.92
CA SER A 86 -7.85 3.63 -24.42
C SER A 86 -9.09 3.02 -23.74
N ILE A 87 -9.81 3.85 -22.97
CA ILE A 87 -11.10 3.46 -22.39
C ILE A 87 -12.12 3.16 -23.50
N SER A 88 -12.95 2.13 -23.29
CA SER A 88 -13.99 1.68 -24.22
C SER A 88 -15.27 1.36 -23.44
N THR A 89 -16.42 1.68 -24.02
CA THR A 89 -17.77 1.35 -23.49
C THR A 89 -18.42 0.18 -24.23
N LYS A 90 -17.68 -0.48 -25.14
CA LYS A 90 -18.17 -1.62 -25.91
C LYS A 90 -18.24 -2.86 -25.04
N ASP A 91 -19.26 -3.69 -25.25
CA ASP A 91 -19.39 -5.02 -24.64
C ASP A 91 -18.48 -6.05 -25.34
N THR A 92 -17.17 -5.80 -25.31
CA THR A 92 -16.16 -6.66 -25.93
C THR A 92 -14.78 -6.43 -25.29
N VAL A 93 -13.87 -7.40 -25.45
CA VAL A 93 -12.50 -7.31 -24.94
C VAL A 93 -11.61 -6.57 -25.94
N VAL A 94 -11.06 -5.42 -25.54
CA VAL A 94 -10.11 -4.63 -26.33
C VAL A 94 -8.69 -4.91 -25.87
N VAL A 95 -7.83 -5.34 -26.80
CA VAL A 95 -6.42 -5.70 -26.53
C VAL A 95 -5.46 -4.84 -27.35
N PRO A 96 -4.19 -4.70 -26.94
CA PRO A 96 -3.17 -4.01 -27.74
C PRO A 96 -2.93 -4.65 -29.10
N LYS A 97 -2.31 -3.90 -30.03
CA LYS A 97 -1.94 -4.43 -31.36
C LYS A 97 -1.04 -5.66 -31.23
N GLY A 98 -1.35 -6.71 -31.99
CA GLY A 98 -0.60 -7.98 -31.99
C GLY A 98 -1.00 -8.97 -30.91
N TYR A 99 -1.99 -8.64 -30.06
CA TYR A 99 -2.53 -9.55 -29.05
C TYR A 99 -3.88 -10.13 -29.47
N ASN A 100 -4.20 -11.29 -28.90
CA ASN A 100 -5.48 -11.98 -29.09
C ASN A 100 -6.03 -12.43 -27.74
N TRP A 101 -7.35 -12.58 -27.65
CA TRP A 101 -8.03 -13.12 -26.46
C TRP A 101 -8.92 -14.30 -26.84
N HIS A 102 -9.16 -15.21 -25.90
CA HIS A 102 -10.08 -16.33 -26.04
C HIS A 102 -10.71 -16.67 -24.69
N VAL A 103 -11.90 -17.27 -24.71
CA VAL A 103 -12.59 -17.71 -23.49
C VAL A 103 -12.01 -19.05 -23.04
N ALA A 104 -11.46 -19.12 -21.83
CA ALA A 104 -10.92 -20.37 -21.27
C ALA A 104 -12.01 -21.30 -20.73
N THR A 105 -13.02 -20.74 -20.04
CA THR A 105 -14.20 -21.45 -19.53
C THR A 105 -15.35 -20.46 -19.39
N ARG A 106 -16.58 -20.93 -19.53
CA ARG A 106 -17.80 -20.17 -19.31
C ARG A 106 -18.43 -20.60 -18.00
N TRP A 107 -19.19 -19.68 -17.42
CA TRP A 107 -20.04 -20.03 -16.29
C TRP A 107 -21.03 -21.13 -16.70
N GLY A 108 -21.04 -22.23 -15.94
CA GLY A 108 -21.89 -23.39 -16.21
C GLY A 108 -21.25 -24.50 -17.05
N ASP A 109 -20.00 -24.34 -17.51
CA ASP A 109 -19.29 -25.42 -18.19
C ASP A 109 -19.07 -26.60 -17.22
N PRO A 110 -19.54 -27.82 -17.55
CA PRO A 110 -19.33 -28.98 -16.70
C PRO A 110 -17.85 -29.37 -16.71
N LEU A 111 -17.29 -29.60 -15.53
CA LEU A 111 -15.89 -30.03 -15.39
C LEU A 111 -15.72 -31.54 -15.60
N PHE A 112 -16.78 -32.32 -15.34
CA PHE A 112 -16.80 -33.78 -15.40
C PHE A 112 -18.15 -34.29 -15.93
N SER A 113 -18.17 -35.51 -16.48
CA SER A 113 -19.38 -36.20 -16.97
C SER A 113 -19.77 -37.36 -16.07
#